data_AF-A0A495HSJ5-F1
#
_entry.id   AF-A0A495HSJ5-F1
#
_cell.length_a   1.000
_cell.length_b   1.000
_cell.length_c   1.000
_cell.angle_alpha   90.00
_cell.angle_beta   90.00
_cell.angle_gamma   90.00
#
_symmetry.space_group_name_H-M   'P 1'
#
loop_
_entity.id
_entity.type
_entity.pdbx_description
1 polymer ?
#
loop_
_entity_poly.entity_id
_entity_poly.type
_entity_poly.pdbx_seq_one_letter_code
_entity_poly.pdbx_strand_id
1 'polypeptide(L)'
;MPRVIVTRPAREAAHWVKLLGARGVDAVALPLIAIGPCRDAAAEQALTQAHARLAQYRALMFVSGNAVFHFFEPNKALALDGQALAAIKTRAWAPGPGTARALEQAGVPPGCIDGPAPDAPQFDSEALWQQVSGQIRPGDCVLIVRGRSSTPQGVHESLGNGRDWLARQIEAAGGTVEFVVAYQRGAPHFSAREVALAQQAACDGSIWLLSSSEAVAHLAEALPGQHWGAAHALATHPRIAEAARAAGFGTVRECRPALEDVVASIESAA
;
A
#
# COMPACT_ATOMS: atom_id res chain seq x y z
N MET A 1 2.26 29.86 -0.74
CA MET A 1 2.69 28.57 -0.15
C MET A 1 3.30 27.73 -1.26
N PRO A 2 4.37 26.97 -0.98
CA PRO A 2 4.99 26.08 -1.95
C PRO A 2 4.04 24.94 -2.33
N ARG A 3 4.13 24.47 -3.57
CA ARG A 3 3.42 23.28 -4.03
C ARG A 3 3.98 22.02 -3.38
N VAL A 4 3.13 21.05 -3.09
CA VAL A 4 3.53 19.74 -2.55
C VAL A 4 3.50 18.67 -3.64
N ILE A 5 4.61 17.97 -3.82
CA ILE A 5 4.72 16.78 -4.68
C ILE A 5 4.44 15.55 -3.82
N VAL A 6 3.32 14.88 -4.07
CA VAL A 6 2.90 13.68 -3.34
C VAL A 6 3.40 12.43 -4.07
N THR A 7 4.32 11.70 -3.42
CA THR A 7 5.10 10.62 -4.07
C THR A 7 4.60 9.19 -3.81
N ARG A 8 3.49 9.06 -3.09
CA ARG A 8 2.84 7.78 -2.77
C ARG A 8 2.34 7.06 -4.03
N PRO A 9 1.99 5.76 -3.97
CA PRO A 9 1.37 5.11 -5.11
C PRO A 9 0.07 5.83 -5.54
N ALA A 10 -0.30 5.71 -6.81
CA ALA A 10 -1.24 6.62 -7.47
C ALA A 10 -2.58 6.81 -6.72
N ARG A 11 -3.14 5.74 -6.16
CA ARG A 11 -4.40 5.81 -5.39
C ARG A 11 -4.25 6.58 -4.10
N GLU A 12 -3.21 6.27 -3.32
CA GLU A 12 -2.93 6.99 -2.08
C GLU A 12 -2.54 8.44 -2.38
N ALA A 13 -1.75 8.70 -3.42
CA ALA A 13 -1.37 10.05 -3.82
C ALA A 13 -2.59 10.90 -4.18
N ALA A 14 -3.53 10.36 -4.97
CA ALA A 14 -4.77 11.05 -5.32
C ALA A 14 -5.62 11.37 -4.07
N HIS A 15 -5.66 10.47 -3.09
CA HIS A 15 -6.35 10.72 -1.82
C HIS A 15 -5.67 11.84 -1.02
N TRP A 16 -4.34 11.81 -0.92
CA TRP A 16 -3.56 12.83 -0.22
C TRP A 16 -3.64 14.21 -0.87
N VAL A 17 -3.63 14.28 -2.21
CA VAL A 17 -3.86 15.54 -2.93
C VAL A 17 -5.21 16.15 -2.57
N LYS A 18 -6.28 15.34 -2.48
CA LYS A 18 -7.60 15.83 -2.04
C LYS A 18 -7.58 16.32 -0.60
N LEU A 19 -6.95 15.58 0.31
CA LEU A 19 -6.86 15.95 1.73
C LEU A 19 -6.07 17.24 1.94
N LEU A 20 -4.94 17.40 1.25
CA LEU A 20 -4.11 18.60 1.28
C LEU A 20 -4.83 19.79 0.64
N GLY A 21 -5.50 19.59 -0.50
CA GLY A 21 -6.31 20.62 -1.14
C GLY A 21 -7.46 21.11 -0.27
N ALA A 22 -8.10 20.21 0.50
CA ALA A 22 -9.13 20.59 1.48
C ALA A 22 -8.59 21.43 2.65
N ARG A 23 -7.26 21.47 2.84
CA ARG A 23 -6.56 22.33 3.80
C ARG A 23 -5.93 23.56 3.14
N GLY A 24 -6.24 23.84 1.87
CA GLY A 24 -5.70 24.99 1.13
C GLY A 24 -4.27 24.82 0.61
N VAL A 25 -3.71 23.61 0.66
CA VAL A 25 -2.36 23.31 0.16
C VAL A 25 -2.43 22.93 -1.32
N ASP A 26 -1.69 23.62 -2.19
CA ASP A 26 -1.50 23.21 -3.59
C ASP A 26 -0.69 21.91 -3.63
N ALA A 27 -1.29 20.83 -4.13
CA ALA A 27 -0.66 19.51 -4.16
C ALA A 27 -0.88 18.83 -5.50
N VAL A 28 0.17 18.16 -5.99
CA VAL A 28 0.13 17.36 -7.22
C VAL A 28 0.70 15.97 -6.95
N ALA A 29 0.10 14.95 -7.57
CA ALA A 29 0.60 13.59 -7.49
C ALA A 29 1.73 13.38 -8.50
N LEU A 30 2.84 12.82 -8.03
CA LEU A 30 3.91 12.26 -8.86
C LEU A 30 4.30 10.91 -8.25
N PRO A 31 3.55 9.83 -8.54
CA PRO A 31 3.76 8.54 -7.88
C PRO A 31 5.15 7.98 -8.17
N LEU A 32 5.89 7.67 -7.11
CA LEU A 32 7.24 7.08 -7.21
C LEU A 32 7.25 5.57 -6.99
N ILE A 33 6.08 4.98 -6.74
CA ILE A 33 5.87 3.54 -6.68
C ILE A 33 4.73 3.22 -7.65
N ALA A 34 5.04 2.49 -8.72
CA ALA A 34 4.02 1.92 -9.58
C ALA A 34 3.44 0.67 -8.92
N ILE A 35 2.11 0.58 -8.99
CA ILE A 35 1.34 -0.60 -8.60
C ILE A 35 0.61 -1.06 -9.86
N GLY A 36 0.80 -2.32 -10.24
CA GLY A 36 0.13 -2.88 -11.41
C GLY A 36 -0.05 -4.39 -11.31
N PRO A 37 -0.72 -5.01 -12.30
CA PRO A 37 -0.89 -6.45 -12.33
C PRO A 37 0.47 -7.14 -12.38
N CYS A 38 0.57 -8.27 -11.68
CA CYS A 38 1.72 -9.15 -11.71
C CYS A 38 1.70 -9.98 -13.00
N ARG A 39 2.64 -9.73 -13.93
CA ARG A 39 2.69 -10.42 -15.25
C ARG A 39 3.46 -11.74 -15.28
N ASP A 40 3.72 -12.31 -14.11
CA ASP A 40 4.31 -13.64 -14.03
C ASP A 40 3.23 -14.70 -14.21
N ALA A 41 3.41 -15.59 -15.18
CA ALA A 41 2.40 -16.58 -15.56
C ALA A 41 2.00 -17.50 -14.40
N ALA A 42 2.94 -17.87 -13.54
CA ALA A 42 2.65 -18.72 -12.38
C ALA A 42 1.80 -17.97 -11.34
N ALA A 43 2.11 -16.69 -11.08
CA ALA A 43 1.31 -15.84 -10.21
C ALA A 43 -0.11 -15.57 -10.76
N GLU A 44 -0.25 -15.31 -12.07
CA GLU A 44 -1.56 -15.13 -12.72
C GLU A 44 -2.40 -16.42 -12.65
N GLN A 45 -1.77 -17.57 -12.87
CA GLN A 45 -2.42 -18.88 -12.73
C GLN A 45 -2.85 -19.14 -11.28
N ALA A 46 -1.98 -18.85 -10.30
CA ALA A 46 -2.30 -19.01 -8.88
C ALA A 46 -3.45 -18.10 -8.45
N LEU A 47 -3.50 -16.85 -8.95
CA LEU A 47 -4.62 -15.94 -8.71
C LEU A 47 -5.93 -16.49 -9.28
N THR A 48 -5.92 -16.95 -10.53
CA THR A 48 -7.09 -17.57 -11.17
C THR A 48 -7.58 -18.80 -10.39
N GLN A 49 -6.67 -19.66 -9.93
CA GLN A 49 -7.01 -20.84 -9.13
C GLN A 49 -7.57 -20.47 -7.75
N ALA A 50 -7.07 -19.40 -7.13
CA ALA A 50 -7.60 -18.90 -5.87
C ALA A 50 -9.05 -18.41 -6.02
N HIS A 51 -9.37 -17.69 -7.10
CA HIS A 51 -10.75 -17.29 -7.41
C HIS A 51 -11.69 -18.49 -7.61
N ALA A 52 -11.22 -19.54 -8.28
CA ALA A 52 -12.03 -20.75 -8.50
C ALA A 52 -12.31 -21.54 -7.20
N ARG A 53 -11.51 -21.32 -6.14
CA ARG A 53 -11.59 -22.05 -4.87
C ARG A 53 -12.03 -21.19 -3.69
N LEU A 54 -12.65 -20.03 -3.93
CA LEU A 54 -13.06 -19.10 -2.87
C LEU A 54 -13.80 -19.76 -1.71
N ALA A 55 -14.72 -20.68 -2.01
CA ALA A 55 -15.54 -21.38 -1.02
C ALA A 55 -14.75 -22.36 -0.12
N GLN A 56 -13.50 -22.69 -0.48
CA GLN A 56 -12.63 -23.56 0.31
C GLN A 56 -11.86 -22.80 1.38
N TYR A 57 -11.76 -21.48 1.25
CA TYR A 57 -11.07 -20.66 2.23
C TYR A 57 -12.01 -20.27 3.37
N ARG A 58 -11.50 -20.42 4.58
CA ARG A 58 -12.10 -19.87 5.79
C ARG A 58 -12.15 -18.34 5.72
N ALA A 59 -11.05 -17.75 5.30
CA ALA A 59 -10.91 -16.31 5.15
C ALA A 59 -9.93 -15.93 4.04
N LEU A 60 -10.14 -14.73 3.47
CA LEU A 60 -9.18 -14.04 2.63
C LEU A 60 -8.60 -12.86 3.42
N MET A 61 -7.30 -12.84 3.66
CA MET A 61 -6.62 -11.73 4.31
C MET A 61 -5.97 -10.83 3.26
N PHE A 62 -6.38 -9.56 3.22
CA PHE A 62 -5.85 -8.58 2.29
C PHE A 62 -4.81 -7.70 2.97
N VAL A 63 -3.56 -7.74 2.52
CA VAL A 63 -2.48 -6.99 3.18
C VAL A 63 -2.57 -5.47 2.96
N SER A 64 -3.35 -5.02 1.97
CA SER A 64 -3.51 -3.60 1.62
C SER A 64 -4.77 -3.37 0.75
N GLY A 65 -5.19 -2.11 0.60
CA GLY A 65 -6.23 -1.75 -0.38
C GLY A 65 -5.84 -2.06 -1.84
N ASN A 66 -4.55 -2.09 -2.18
CA ASN A 66 -4.08 -2.53 -3.49
C ASN A 66 -4.25 -4.04 -3.69
N ALA A 67 -4.07 -4.84 -2.63
CA ALA A 67 -4.38 -6.27 -2.67
C ALA A 67 -5.87 -6.51 -2.95
N VAL A 68 -6.74 -5.76 -2.27
CA VAL A 68 -8.19 -5.80 -2.53
C VAL A 68 -8.48 -5.46 -4.00
N PHE A 69 -7.97 -4.32 -4.45
CA PHE A 69 -8.23 -3.85 -5.80
C PHE A 69 -7.84 -4.85 -6.87
N HIS A 70 -6.60 -5.32 -6.86
CA HIS A 70 -6.10 -6.21 -7.91
C HIS A 70 -6.56 -7.66 -7.78
N PHE A 71 -7.03 -8.08 -6.60
CA PHE A 71 -7.71 -9.36 -6.47
C PHE A 71 -9.07 -9.31 -7.15
N PHE A 72 -9.83 -8.24 -6.93
CA PHE A 72 -11.16 -8.12 -7.52
C PHE A 72 -11.10 -7.66 -9.00
N GLU A 73 -10.15 -6.81 -9.41
CA GLU A 73 -10.05 -6.19 -10.75
C GLU A 73 -10.21 -7.12 -11.96
N PRO A 74 -9.57 -8.32 -12.04
CA PRO A 74 -9.67 -9.19 -13.21
C PRO A 74 -11.10 -9.67 -13.50
N ASN A 75 -12.01 -9.56 -12.53
CA ASN A 75 -13.35 -10.12 -12.57
C ASN A 75 -14.45 -9.04 -12.65
N LYS A 76 -14.35 -8.07 -13.57
CA LYS A 76 -15.35 -6.98 -13.76
C LYS A 76 -16.84 -7.39 -13.90
N ALA A 77 -17.20 -8.68 -13.88
CA ALA A 77 -18.54 -9.17 -13.53
C ALA A 77 -18.86 -9.09 -12.01
N LEU A 78 -18.36 -8.05 -11.35
CA LEU A 78 -17.92 -7.99 -9.94
C LEU A 78 -18.96 -7.48 -8.93
N ALA A 79 -20.25 -7.50 -9.27
CA ALA A 79 -21.28 -7.48 -8.22
C ALA A 79 -21.42 -8.86 -7.56
N LEU A 80 -20.99 -9.92 -8.26
CA LEU A 80 -21.19 -11.30 -7.84
C LEU A 80 -20.10 -11.82 -6.91
N ASP A 81 -18.84 -11.38 -7.02
CA ASP A 81 -17.75 -11.95 -6.20
C ASP A 81 -17.79 -11.49 -4.73
N GLY A 82 -18.05 -10.20 -4.47
CA GLY A 82 -18.22 -9.67 -3.11
C GLY A 82 -19.45 -10.26 -2.40
N GLN A 83 -20.56 -10.44 -3.14
CA GLN A 83 -21.75 -11.13 -2.66
C GLN A 83 -21.54 -12.65 -2.54
N ALA A 84 -20.71 -13.24 -3.40
CA ALA A 84 -20.37 -14.66 -3.37
C ALA A 84 -19.61 -15.00 -2.09
N LEU A 85 -18.71 -14.12 -1.61
CA LEU A 85 -18.05 -14.32 -0.30
C LEU A 85 -19.09 -14.45 0.84
N ALA A 86 -20.12 -13.61 0.83
CA ALA A 86 -21.21 -13.72 1.80
C ALA A 86 -22.02 -15.01 1.62
N ALA A 87 -22.31 -15.41 0.38
CA ALA A 87 -23.04 -16.63 0.07
C ALA A 87 -22.29 -17.91 0.48
N ILE A 88 -20.97 -17.93 0.34
CA ILE A 88 -20.11 -19.08 0.67
C ILE A 88 -19.50 -19.00 2.08
N LYS A 89 -19.86 -17.98 2.87
CA LYS A 89 -19.44 -17.76 4.27
C LYS A 89 -17.93 -17.52 4.48
N THR A 90 -17.20 -17.17 3.42
CA THR A 90 -15.78 -16.80 3.53
C THR A 90 -15.65 -15.38 4.11
N ARG A 91 -14.81 -15.22 5.13
CA ARG A 91 -14.55 -13.91 5.77
C ARG A 91 -13.51 -13.11 4.99
N ALA A 92 -13.59 -11.79 5.01
CA ALA A 92 -12.55 -10.92 4.50
C ALA A 92 -11.83 -10.24 5.67
N TRP A 93 -10.53 -10.45 5.80
CA TRP A 93 -9.73 -9.86 6.88
C TRP A 93 -8.95 -8.66 6.38
N ALA A 94 -9.02 -7.57 7.14
CA ALA A 94 -8.33 -6.31 6.87
C ALA A 94 -7.45 -5.93 8.06
N PRO A 95 -6.14 -5.68 7.88
CA PRO A 95 -5.26 -5.28 8.98
C PRO A 95 -5.52 -3.85 9.48
N GLY A 96 -6.40 -3.09 8.82
CA GLY A 96 -6.70 -1.73 9.21
C GLY A 96 -7.82 -1.09 8.38
N PRO A 97 -8.27 0.12 8.79
CA PRO A 97 -9.47 0.76 8.25
C PRO A 97 -9.36 1.10 6.75
N GLY A 98 -8.16 1.40 6.26
CA GLY A 98 -7.94 1.67 4.83
C GLY A 98 -8.24 0.45 3.94
N THR A 99 -7.86 -0.76 4.39
CA THR A 99 -8.16 -2.00 3.67
C THR A 99 -9.63 -2.40 3.82
N ALA A 100 -10.22 -2.23 5.01
CA ALA A 100 -11.64 -2.48 5.23
C ALA A 100 -12.51 -1.64 4.31
N ARG A 101 -12.22 -0.33 4.20
CA ARG A 101 -12.90 0.56 3.25
C ARG A 101 -12.73 0.13 1.79
N ALA A 102 -11.56 -0.37 1.42
CA ALA A 102 -11.34 -0.88 0.05
C ALA A 102 -12.21 -2.12 -0.23
N LEU A 103 -12.40 -3.00 0.76
CA LEU A 103 -13.28 -4.17 0.65
C LEU A 103 -14.75 -3.77 0.49
N GLU A 104 -15.22 -2.80 1.27
CA GLU A 104 -16.57 -2.24 1.13
C GLU A 104 -16.78 -1.65 -0.26
N GLN A 105 -15.80 -0.88 -0.76
CA GLN A 105 -15.81 -0.31 -2.11
C GLN A 105 -15.80 -1.39 -3.21
N ALA A 106 -15.23 -2.57 -2.92
CA ALA A 106 -15.25 -3.73 -3.80
C ALA A 106 -16.55 -4.56 -3.67
N GLY A 107 -17.51 -4.12 -2.85
CA GLY A 107 -18.81 -4.76 -2.70
C GLY A 107 -18.86 -5.89 -1.67
N VAL A 108 -17.83 -6.06 -0.84
CA VAL A 108 -17.88 -7.00 0.29
C VAL A 108 -18.80 -6.42 1.37
N PRO A 109 -19.83 -7.14 1.84
CA PRO A 109 -20.71 -6.63 2.88
C PRO A 109 -19.95 -6.33 4.18
N PRO A 110 -20.22 -5.22 4.88
CA PRO A 110 -19.51 -4.88 6.12
C PRO A 110 -19.54 -6.00 7.18
N GLY A 111 -20.65 -6.73 7.29
CA GLY A 111 -20.78 -7.87 8.20
C GLY A 111 -19.89 -9.08 7.87
N CYS A 112 -19.25 -9.09 6.69
CA CYS A 112 -18.29 -10.10 6.24
C CYS A 112 -16.81 -9.65 6.39
N ILE A 113 -16.58 -8.40 6.81
CA ILE A 113 -15.25 -7.83 6.96
C ILE A 113 -14.87 -7.85 8.44
N ASP A 114 -13.75 -8.48 8.76
CA ASP A 114 -13.15 -8.45 10.09
C ASP A 114 -11.85 -7.64 10.07
N GLY A 115 -11.64 -6.83 11.10
CA GLY A 115 -10.43 -6.03 11.27
C GLY A 115 -10.10 -5.87 12.75
N PRO A 116 -8.99 -5.18 13.09
CA PRO A 116 -8.72 -4.77 14.45
C PRO A 116 -9.90 -4.01 15.06
N ALA A 117 -10.01 -4.04 16.39
CA ALA A 117 -11.01 -3.26 17.11
C ALA A 117 -10.91 -1.76 16.75
N PRO A 118 -12.03 -1.00 16.70
CA PRO A 118 -12.00 0.42 16.33
C PRO A 118 -11.11 1.29 17.23
N ASP A 119 -10.94 0.88 18.49
CA ASP A 119 -10.13 1.51 19.52
C ASP A 119 -8.74 0.86 19.71
N ALA A 120 -8.33 -0.02 18.79
CA ALA A 120 -7.03 -0.66 18.86
C ALA A 120 -5.91 0.39 18.85
N PRO A 121 -4.86 0.23 19.70
CA PRO A 121 -3.75 1.19 19.77
C PRO A 121 -2.93 1.21 18.46
N GLN A 122 -3.01 0.15 17.68
CA GLN A 122 -2.36 -0.01 16.39
C GLN A 122 -3.23 -0.85 15.44
N PHE A 123 -3.08 -0.62 14.14
CA PHE A 123 -3.76 -1.35 13.09
C PHE A 123 -2.75 -2.21 12.32
N ASP A 124 -2.57 -3.45 12.78
CA ASP A 124 -1.64 -4.44 12.23
C ASP A 124 -2.19 -5.88 12.30
N SER A 125 -1.34 -6.86 11.95
CA SER A 125 -1.69 -8.28 11.95
C SER A 125 -1.95 -8.82 13.35
N GLU A 126 -1.23 -8.31 14.34
CA GLU A 126 -1.30 -8.70 15.74
C GLU A 126 -2.64 -8.28 16.35
N ALA A 127 -3.04 -7.02 16.13
CA ALA A 127 -4.34 -6.52 16.55
C ALA A 127 -5.49 -7.21 15.80
N LEU A 128 -5.31 -7.53 14.52
CA LEU A 128 -6.27 -8.33 13.75
C LEU A 128 -6.45 -9.73 14.36
N TRP A 129 -5.36 -10.43 14.68
CA TRP A 129 -5.40 -11.79 15.22
C TRP A 129 -6.21 -11.90 16.51
N GLN A 130 -6.16 -10.89 17.38
CA GLN A 130 -6.98 -10.85 18.59
C GLN A 130 -8.49 -10.96 18.29
N GLN A 131 -8.93 -10.47 17.12
CA GLN A 131 -10.33 -10.52 16.71
C GLN A 131 -10.69 -11.79 15.94
N VAL A 132 -9.74 -12.34 15.18
CA VAL A 132 -10.05 -13.42 14.22
C VAL A 132 -9.52 -14.80 14.63
N SER A 133 -8.69 -14.90 15.66
CA SER A 133 -8.10 -16.18 16.11
C SER A 133 -9.14 -17.27 16.38
N GLY A 134 -10.24 -16.93 17.07
CA GLY A 134 -11.35 -17.84 17.35
C GLY A 134 -12.15 -18.28 16.12
N GLN A 135 -11.88 -17.69 14.96
CA GLN A 135 -12.46 -18.13 13.69
C GLN A 135 -11.75 -19.37 13.14
N ILE A 136 -10.49 -19.63 13.51
CA ILE A 136 -9.69 -20.70 12.91
C ILE A 136 -9.93 -22.04 13.61
N ARG A 137 -10.08 -23.09 12.81
CA ARG A 137 -10.23 -24.48 13.25
C ARG A 137 -9.20 -25.36 12.55
N PRO A 138 -8.84 -26.51 13.14
CA PRO A 138 -7.99 -27.49 12.48
C PRO A 138 -8.53 -27.85 11.08
N GLY A 139 -7.68 -27.70 10.06
CA GLY A 139 -8.02 -27.96 8.66
C GLY A 139 -8.60 -26.77 7.88
N ASP A 140 -8.84 -25.62 8.51
CA ASP A 140 -9.19 -24.39 7.80
C ASP A 140 -8.01 -23.88 6.95
N CYS A 141 -8.29 -23.34 5.76
CA CYS A 141 -7.30 -22.68 4.92
C CYS A 141 -7.58 -21.17 4.84
N VAL A 142 -6.55 -20.34 5.03
CA VAL A 142 -6.61 -18.88 4.87
C VAL A 142 -5.76 -18.47 3.68
N LEU A 143 -6.34 -17.70 2.76
CA LEU A 143 -5.62 -17.11 1.63
C LEU A 143 -5.12 -15.72 2.00
N ILE A 144 -3.81 -15.49 1.97
CA ILE A 144 -3.21 -14.17 2.13
C ILE A 144 -2.95 -13.57 0.74
N VAL A 145 -3.69 -12.50 0.44
CA VAL A 145 -3.66 -11.74 -0.81
C VAL A 145 -2.73 -10.55 -0.67
N ARG A 146 -1.73 -10.48 -1.55
CA ARG A 146 -0.53 -9.64 -1.35
C ARG A 146 0.07 -9.14 -2.65
N GLY A 147 0.97 -8.17 -2.51
CA GLY A 147 1.83 -7.74 -3.61
C GLY A 147 3.18 -8.47 -3.61
N ARG A 148 3.94 -8.30 -4.69
CA ARG A 148 5.38 -8.61 -4.74
C ARG A 148 6.19 -7.40 -5.21
N SER A 149 7.48 -7.34 -4.87
CA SER A 149 8.39 -6.36 -5.48
C SER A 149 8.89 -6.84 -6.84
N SER A 150 9.22 -5.89 -7.73
CA SER A 150 9.89 -6.15 -9.01
C SER A 150 11.40 -6.38 -8.85
N THR A 151 11.99 -5.90 -7.75
CA THR A 151 13.39 -6.10 -7.44
C THR A 151 13.59 -7.48 -6.79
N PRO A 152 14.47 -8.33 -7.31
CA PRO A 152 14.79 -9.62 -6.70
C PRO A 152 15.79 -9.39 -5.56
N GLN A 153 15.31 -9.11 -4.35
CA GLN A 153 16.11 -9.25 -3.15
C GLN A 153 15.48 -10.29 -2.23
N GLY A 154 16.10 -11.47 -2.19
CA GLY A 154 15.89 -12.50 -1.18
C GLY A 154 14.53 -13.22 -1.21
N VAL A 155 14.57 -14.53 -1.02
CA VAL A 155 13.43 -15.47 -0.95
C VAL A 155 12.47 -15.17 0.24
N HIS A 156 12.67 -14.05 0.96
CA HIS A 156 11.95 -13.65 2.16
C HIS A 156 11.39 -12.20 2.17
N GLU A 157 11.57 -11.37 1.14
CA GLU A 157 11.14 -9.95 1.21
C GLU A 157 9.65 -9.68 0.99
N SER A 158 8.92 -10.74 0.73
CA SER A 158 7.56 -10.60 0.28
C SER A 158 6.60 -10.59 1.50
N LEU A 159 6.99 -11.20 2.62
CA LEU A 159 6.22 -11.18 3.86
C LEU A 159 6.77 -10.09 4.77
N GLY A 160 6.06 -8.96 4.93
CA GLY A 160 6.43 -8.05 6.02
C GLY A 160 6.29 -8.77 7.37
N ASN A 161 7.15 -8.46 8.35
CA ASN A 161 7.26 -9.16 9.64
C ASN A 161 5.93 -9.58 10.30
N GLY A 162 4.91 -8.71 10.31
CA GLY A 162 3.60 -9.05 10.90
C GLY A 162 2.78 -10.08 10.11
N ARG A 163 3.04 -10.29 8.82
CA ARG A 163 2.31 -11.26 7.98
C ARG A 163 2.89 -12.66 8.11
N ASP A 164 4.22 -12.78 8.24
CA ASP A 164 4.87 -14.02 8.66
C ASP A 164 4.38 -14.45 10.04
N TRP A 165 4.28 -13.49 10.96
CA TRP A 165 3.74 -13.75 12.29
C TRP A 165 2.31 -14.26 12.23
N LEU A 166 1.42 -13.61 11.47
CA LEU A 166 0.03 -14.04 11.31
C LEU A 166 -0.07 -15.45 10.73
N ALA A 167 0.75 -15.75 9.72
CA ALA A 167 0.75 -17.08 9.10
C ALA A 167 1.11 -18.17 10.12
N ARG A 168 2.15 -17.94 10.93
CA ARG A 168 2.54 -18.85 12.01
C ARG A 168 1.44 -18.99 13.08
N GLN A 169 0.69 -17.93 13.38
CA GLN A 169 -0.43 -18.02 14.32
C GLN A 169 -1.58 -18.88 13.78
N ILE A 170 -1.90 -18.75 12.49
CA ILE A 170 -2.91 -19.58 11.82
C ILE A 170 -2.48 -21.06 11.85
N GLU A 171 -1.21 -21.34 11.52
CA GLU A 171 -0.63 -22.69 11.57
C GLU A 171 -0.64 -23.26 12.99
N ALA A 172 -0.29 -22.45 13.99
CA ALA A 172 -0.34 -22.85 15.40
C ALA A 172 -1.77 -23.15 15.89
N ALA A 173 -2.78 -22.53 15.29
CA ALA A 173 -4.19 -22.83 15.54
C ALA A 173 -4.70 -24.05 14.73
N GLY A 174 -3.84 -24.74 13.97
CA GLY A 174 -4.15 -25.91 13.17
C GLY A 174 -4.70 -25.62 11.77
N GLY A 175 -4.72 -24.35 11.36
CA GLY A 175 -5.06 -23.96 10.00
C GLY A 175 -3.85 -24.06 9.05
N THR A 176 -4.09 -23.79 7.77
CA THR A 176 -3.05 -23.63 6.75
C THR A 176 -3.15 -22.27 6.09
N VAL A 177 -2.04 -21.84 5.49
CA VAL A 177 -1.94 -20.53 4.84
C VAL A 177 -1.48 -20.71 3.41
N GLU A 178 -2.25 -20.16 2.48
CA GLU A 178 -1.87 -20.03 1.08
C GLU A 178 -1.56 -18.55 0.78
N PHE A 179 -0.59 -18.31 -0.12
CA PHE A 179 -0.21 -16.98 -0.55
C PHE A 179 -0.52 -16.77 -2.02
N VAL A 180 -1.11 -15.62 -2.35
CA VAL A 180 -1.36 -15.25 -3.74
C VAL A 180 -0.92 -13.82 -4.04
N VAL A 181 -0.23 -13.65 -5.16
CA VAL A 181 0.21 -12.34 -5.63
C VAL A 181 -0.87 -11.74 -6.51
N ALA A 182 -1.55 -10.72 -6.01
CA ALA A 182 -2.55 -9.96 -6.77
C ALA A 182 -1.92 -8.83 -7.58
N TYR A 183 -0.82 -8.25 -7.11
CA TYR A 183 -0.18 -7.11 -7.75
C TYR A 183 1.34 -7.11 -7.62
N GLN A 184 1.98 -6.30 -8.42
CA GLN A 184 3.40 -6.05 -8.40
C GLN A 184 3.67 -4.57 -8.15
N ARG A 185 4.70 -4.31 -7.35
CA ARG A 185 5.25 -2.98 -7.08
C ARG A 185 6.56 -2.80 -7.82
N GLY A 186 6.82 -1.61 -8.34
CA GLY A 186 8.11 -1.30 -8.94
C GLY A 186 8.29 0.19 -9.20
N ALA A 187 9.36 0.53 -9.91
CA ALA A 187 9.61 1.88 -10.38
C ALA A 187 8.51 2.33 -11.36
N PRO A 188 8.10 3.60 -11.31
CA PRO A 188 7.19 4.15 -12.32
C PRO A 188 7.91 4.35 -13.65
N HIS A 189 7.15 4.24 -14.74
CA HIS A 189 7.58 4.75 -16.03
C HIS A 189 7.04 6.17 -16.19
N PHE A 190 7.92 7.17 -16.07
CA PHE A 190 7.50 8.56 -16.22
C PHE A 190 7.20 8.91 -17.68
N SER A 191 6.08 9.58 -17.89
CA SER A 191 5.81 10.35 -19.09
C SER A 191 6.71 11.58 -19.18
N ALA A 192 6.85 12.16 -20.37
CA ALA A 192 7.61 13.41 -20.56
C ALA A 192 7.10 14.55 -19.67
N ARG A 193 5.79 14.58 -19.38
CA ARG A 193 5.18 15.56 -18.47
C ARG A 193 5.61 15.34 -17.01
N GLU A 194 5.69 14.10 -16.57
CA GLU A 194 6.12 13.75 -15.21
C GLU A 194 7.61 14.01 -15.02
N VAL A 195 8.44 13.72 -16.03
CA VAL A 195 9.86 14.14 -16.05
C VAL A 195 9.97 15.65 -15.91
N ALA A 196 9.26 16.42 -16.73
CA ALA A 196 9.30 17.89 -16.66
C ALA A 196 8.81 18.43 -15.30
N LEU A 197 7.74 17.85 -14.74
CA LEU A 197 7.26 18.20 -13.41
C LEU A 197 8.32 17.94 -12.34
N ALA A 198 8.98 16.78 -12.38
CA ALA A 198 10.00 16.42 -11.41
C ALA A 198 11.24 17.34 -11.51
N GLN A 199 11.68 17.65 -12.73
CA GLN A 199 12.81 18.56 -12.97
C GLN A 199 12.50 19.98 -12.50
N GLN A 200 11.28 20.48 -12.75
CA GLN A 200 10.84 21.78 -12.27
C GLN A 200 10.76 21.80 -10.73
N ALA A 201 10.14 20.77 -10.14
CA ALA A 201 9.99 20.66 -8.69
C ALA A 201 11.31 20.44 -7.94
N ALA A 202 12.41 20.12 -8.64
CA ALA A 202 13.74 20.06 -8.06
C ALA A 202 14.33 21.45 -7.75
N CYS A 203 13.78 22.53 -8.31
CA CYS A 203 14.33 23.88 -8.16
C CYS A 203 13.31 25.02 -7.96
N ASP A 204 12.01 24.80 -8.14
CA ASP A 204 10.99 25.85 -8.03
C ASP A 204 10.46 26.10 -6.60
N GLY A 205 11.08 25.48 -5.59
CA GLY A 205 10.69 25.60 -4.20
C GLY A 205 9.61 24.62 -3.75
N SER A 206 9.12 23.74 -4.64
CA SER A 206 8.20 22.66 -4.28
C SER A 206 8.72 21.78 -3.14
N ILE A 207 7.80 21.28 -2.30
CA ILE A 207 8.08 20.34 -1.21
C ILE A 207 7.76 18.92 -1.66
N TRP A 208 8.76 18.05 -1.65
CA TRP A 208 8.63 16.62 -1.92
C TRP A 208 8.19 15.87 -0.67
N LEU A 209 6.93 15.45 -0.61
CA LEU A 209 6.43 14.61 0.47
C LEU A 209 6.84 13.16 0.23
N LEU A 210 7.86 12.70 0.96
CA LEU A 210 8.49 11.39 0.81
C LEU A 210 8.06 10.45 1.94
N SER A 211 7.45 9.32 1.59
CA SER A 211 6.98 8.32 2.54
C SER A 211 7.59 6.93 2.34
N SER A 212 8.64 6.80 1.52
CA SER A 212 9.35 5.54 1.28
C SER A 212 10.78 5.80 0.79
N SER A 213 11.78 5.12 1.36
CA SER A 213 13.16 5.17 0.85
C SER A 213 13.28 4.52 -0.54
N GLU A 214 12.47 3.50 -0.82
CA GLU A 214 12.37 2.87 -2.16
C GLU A 214 11.88 3.89 -3.21
N ALA A 215 10.93 4.76 -2.85
CA ALA A 215 10.47 5.82 -3.73
C ALA A 215 11.60 6.81 -4.09
N VAL A 216 12.45 7.14 -3.11
CA VAL A 216 13.62 8.02 -3.35
C VAL A 216 14.60 7.37 -4.31
N ALA A 217 14.85 6.06 -4.17
CA ALA A 217 15.69 5.31 -5.11
C ALA A 217 15.12 5.33 -6.53
N HIS A 218 13.83 5.06 -6.69
CA HIS A 218 13.17 5.13 -8.00
C HIS A 218 13.23 6.53 -8.63
N LEU A 219 13.15 7.60 -7.83
CA LEU A 219 13.28 8.97 -8.33
C LEU A 219 14.68 9.24 -8.89
N ALA A 220 15.71 8.78 -8.19
CA ALA A 220 17.10 8.92 -8.64
C ALA A 220 17.36 8.10 -9.93
N GLU A 221 16.78 6.91 -10.03
CA GLU A 221 16.85 6.07 -11.24
C GLU A 221 16.10 6.68 -12.42
N ALA A 222 14.92 7.28 -12.18
CA ALA A 222 14.09 7.88 -13.21
C ALA A 222 14.69 9.17 -13.79
N LEU A 223 15.56 9.86 -13.04
CA LEU A 223 16.17 11.15 -13.41
C LEU A 223 17.69 11.11 -13.19
N PRO A 224 18.42 10.29 -13.96
CA PRO A 224 19.86 10.17 -13.79
C PRO A 224 20.54 11.51 -14.06
N GLY A 225 21.38 11.95 -13.12
CA GLY A 225 22.11 13.22 -13.21
C GLY A 225 21.33 14.47 -12.81
N GLN A 226 20.06 14.35 -12.37
CA GLN A 226 19.34 15.50 -11.82
C GLN A 226 20.02 16.03 -10.56
N HIS A 227 20.25 17.35 -10.51
CA HIS A 227 20.73 18.02 -9.31
C HIS A 227 19.57 18.32 -8.36
N TRP A 228 19.64 17.80 -7.13
CA TRP A 228 18.62 17.95 -6.09
C TRP A 228 19.00 18.99 -5.02
N GLY A 229 20.12 19.70 -5.18
CA GLY A 229 20.65 20.62 -4.15
C GLY A 229 19.77 21.83 -3.84
N ALA A 230 18.79 22.16 -4.69
CA ALA A 230 17.79 23.19 -4.44
C ALA A 230 16.42 22.62 -4.01
N ALA A 231 16.27 21.29 -3.97
CA ALA A 231 15.00 20.64 -3.68
C ALA A 231 14.75 20.55 -2.17
N HIS A 232 13.47 20.67 -1.80
CA HIS A 232 13.00 20.53 -0.42
C HIS A 232 12.29 19.19 -0.24
N ALA A 233 12.76 18.35 0.67
CA ALA A 233 12.11 17.10 1.06
C ALA A 233 11.46 17.21 2.45
N LEU A 234 10.24 16.70 2.54
CA LEU A 234 9.54 16.41 3.79
C LEU A 234 9.38 14.89 3.93
N ALA A 235 10.20 14.29 4.77
CA ALA A 235 10.26 12.84 4.97
C ALA A 235 9.42 12.41 6.18
N THR A 236 8.59 11.38 6.04
CA THR A 236 7.72 10.92 7.14
C THR A 236 8.41 9.97 8.15
N HIS A 237 9.72 9.74 8.01
CA HIS A 237 10.53 8.86 8.86
C HIS A 237 12.04 9.16 8.71
N PRO A 238 12.86 9.01 9.77
CA PRO A 238 14.31 9.26 9.71
C PRO A 238 15.05 8.53 8.57
N ARG A 239 14.79 7.23 8.39
CA ARG A 239 15.36 6.43 7.27
C ARG A 239 15.03 6.97 5.87
N ILE A 240 13.90 7.66 5.70
CA ILE A 240 13.52 8.28 4.43
C ILE A 240 14.28 9.59 4.26
N ALA A 241 14.46 10.35 5.35
CA ALA A 241 15.27 11.55 5.34
C ALA A 241 16.74 11.25 5.00
N GLU A 242 17.30 10.18 5.56
CA GLU A 242 18.63 9.68 5.20
C GLU A 242 18.72 9.35 3.70
N ALA A 243 17.75 8.63 3.15
CA ALA A 243 17.70 8.33 1.72
C ALA A 243 17.61 9.60 0.85
N ALA A 244 16.79 10.58 1.25
CA ALA A 244 16.67 11.86 0.55
C ALA A 244 17.99 12.66 0.59
N ARG A 245 18.67 12.70 1.74
CA ARG A 245 20.00 13.34 1.85
C ARG A 245 21.02 12.63 0.98
N ALA A 246 21.03 11.30 0.96
CA ALA A 246 21.91 10.51 0.10
C ALA A 246 21.64 10.71 -1.40
N ALA A 247 20.38 10.96 -1.78
CA ALA A 247 20.00 11.34 -3.14
C ALA A 247 20.35 12.79 -3.51
N GLY A 248 20.86 13.60 -2.56
CA GLY A 248 21.36 14.94 -2.80
C GLY A 248 20.33 16.07 -2.60
N PHE A 249 19.20 15.80 -1.92
CA PHE A 249 18.25 16.87 -1.57
C PHE A 249 18.90 17.92 -0.67
N GLY A 250 18.79 19.19 -1.07
CA GLY A 250 19.42 20.31 -0.36
C GLY A 250 18.84 20.59 1.03
N THR A 251 17.51 20.53 1.16
CA THR A 251 16.84 20.64 2.47
C THR A 251 16.02 19.40 2.72
N VAL A 252 16.21 18.78 3.88
CA VAL A 252 15.45 17.60 4.30
C VAL A 252 14.91 17.82 5.71
N ARG A 253 13.58 17.89 5.83
CA ARG A 253 12.85 17.98 7.09
C ARG A 253 12.13 16.67 7.37
N GLU A 254 11.91 16.39 8.64
CA GLU A 254 11.23 15.19 9.11
C GLU A 254 9.86 15.55 9.70
N CYS A 255 8.86 14.70 9.47
CA CYS A 255 7.54 14.82 10.08
C CYS A 255 6.98 13.44 10.45
N ARG A 256 5.97 13.41 11.30
CA ARG A 256 5.17 12.20 11.52
C ARG A 256 4.24 11.96 10.32
N PRO A 257 3.84 10.71 10.04
CA PRO A 257 3.11 10.36 8.82
C PRO A 257 1.62 10.77 8.83
N ALA A 258 1.10 11.30 9.95
CA ALA A 258 -0.29 11.72 10.06
C ALA A 258 -0.54 13.01 9.27
N LEU A 259 -1.75 13.15 8.70
CA LEU A 259 -2.08 14.30 7.86
C LEU A 259 -1.86 15.64 8.58
N GLU A 260 -2.25 15.73 9.85
CA GLU A 260 -2.11 16.96 10.65
C GLU A 260 -0.66 17.37 10.85
N ASP A 261 0.22 16.40 11.14
CA ASP A 261 1.65 16.63 11.28
C ASP A 261 2.31 17.05 9.97
N VAL A 262 1.88 16.45 8.85
CA VAL A 262 2.34 16.82 7.51
C VAL A 262 1.93 18.25 7.17
N VAL A 263 0.66 18.62 7.42
CA VAL A 263 0.15 19.97 7.16
C VAL A 263 0.89 21.01 8.00
N ALA A 264 1.05 20.78 9.31
CA ALA A 264 1.79 21.69 10.20
C ALA A 264 3.26 21.86 9.76
N SER A 265 3.87 20.79 9.24
CA SER A 265 5.24 20.81 8.72
C SER A 265 5.36 21.57 7.39
N ILE A 266 4.34 21.52 6.53
CA ILE A 266 4.26 22.31 5.30
C ILE A 266 4.09 23.80 5.63
N GLU A 267 3.21 24.13 6.57
CA GLU A 267 2.95 25.52 7.00
C GLU A 267 4.19 26.17 7.63
N SER A 268 4.97 25.43 8.43
CA SER A 268 6.23 25.91 9.01
C SER A 268 7.41 25.95 8.03
N ALA A 269 7.24 25.43 6.82
CA ALA A 269 8.22 25.46 5.74
C ALA A 269 7.93 26.53 4.68
N ALA A 270 6.72 27.08 4.68
CA ALA A 270 6.28 28.18 3.81
C ALA A 270 6.75 29.54 4.31
#